data_AF-A0A1V6F1A3-F1
#
_entry.id   AF-A0A1V6F1A3-F1
#
_cell.length_a   1.000
_cell.length_b   1.000
_cell.length_c   1.000
_cell.angle_alpha   90.00
_cell.angle_beta   90.00
_cell.angle_gamma   90.00
#
_symmetry.space_group_name_H-M   'P 1'
#
loop_
_entity.id
_entity.type
_entity.pdbx_description
1 polymer ?
#
loop_
_entity_poly.entity_id
_entity_poly.type
_entity_poly.pdbx_seq_one_letter_code
_entity_poly.pdbx_strand_id
1 'polypeptide(L)'
;MLTLYALLMLAAMIPTLVLAVVDERTLREVSLWAKPLKFMASTALFSMTTAWFMGLLPQDGRHSPASRAVVWTLVWTSLFEVAYISLQAALGAPSHYNFADPFHAAMFALMGLAAVLLTGTQGVLAWLIYRHCVQRPLPVATKAVLAGLVLTFVLSTVSGFMLGGQQPPAGSGLPIAGWHLGGGDLRPAHFVGVHAQQLIPLAGLLLQRHLSVFAAPGLWLVTGAYVAGWVLLARFGMPVAL
;
A
#
# COMPACT_ATOMS: atom_id res chain seq x y z
N MET A 1 8.24 16.76 5.01
CA MET A 1 8.52 16.10 3.71
C MET A 1 7.41 15.14 3.31
N LEU A 2 7.15 14.06 4.05
CA LEU A 2 6.09 13.09 3.71
C LEU A 2 4.70 13.73 3.54
N THR A 3 4.31 14.64 4.43
CA THR A 3 3.05 15.41 4.30
C THR A 3 3.02 16.23 3.02
N LEU A 4 4.11 16.91 2.67
CA LEU A 4 4.21 17.68 1.42
C LEU A 4 4.08 16.75 0.21
N TYR A 5 4.77 15.60 0.22
CA TYR A 5 4.65 14.59 -0.82
C TYR A 5 3.20 14.09 -0.97
N ALA A 6 2.51 13.82 0.14
CA ALA A 6 1.11 13.44 0.12
C ALA A 6 0.23 14.51 -0.55
N LEU A 7 0.41 15.78 -0.18
CA LEU A 7 -0.33 16.90 -0.78
C LEU A 7 -0.01 17.06 -2.27
N LEU A 8 1.23 16.83 -2.69
CA LEU A 8 1.61 16.82 -4.10
C LEU A 8 0.91 15.70 -4.87
N MET A 9 0.82 14.49 -4.30
CA MET A 9 0.08 13.38 -4.92
C MET A 9 -1.42 13.70 -5.03
N LEU A 10 -2.03 14.26 -3.98
CA LEU A 10 -3.43 14.69 -4.01
C LEU A 10 -3.67 15.80 -5.04
N ALA A 11 -2.76 16.77 -5.15
CA ALA A 11 -2.84 17.83 -6.15
C ALA A 11 -2.70 17.25 -7.57
N ALA A 12 -1.79 16.30 -7.78
CA ALA A 12 -1.60 15.63 -9.07
C ALA A 12 -2.82 14.77 -9.50
N MET A 13 -3.66 14.34 -8.56
CA MET A 13 -4.92 13.68 -8.90
C MET A 13 -5.88 14.60 -9.66
N ILE A 14 -5.84 15.92 -9.44
CA ILE A 14 -6.76 16.87 -10.09
C ILE A 14 -6.62 16.84 -11.62
N PRO A 15 -5.45 17.11 -12.23
CA PRO A 15 -5.30 17.00 -13.67
C PRO A 15 -5.50 15.56 -14.17
N THR A 16 -5.13 14.55 -13.38
CA THR A 16 -5.34 13.14 -13.73
C THR A 16 -6.83 12.76 -13.78
N LEU A 17 -7.67 13.35 -12.93
CA LEU A 17 -9.12 13.20 -12.97
C LEU A 17 -9.71 13.85 -14.21
N VAL A 18 -9.23 15.04 -14.59
CA VAL A 18 -9.62 15.68 -15.86
C VAL A 18 -9.29 14.74 -17.03
N LEU A 19 -8.06 14.22 -17.07
CA LEU A 19 -7.63 13.25 -18.08
C LEU A 19 -8.49 11.99 -18.09
N ALA A 20 -8.87 11.46 -16.92
CA ALA A 20 -9.73 10.29 -16.82
C ALA A 20 -11.15 10.50 -17.40
N VAL A 21 -11.60 11.76 -17.50
CA VAL A 21 -12.90 12.12 -18.09
C VAL A 21 -12.77 12.45 -19.57
N VAL A 22 -11.71 13.14 -20.00
CA VAL A 22 -11.57 13.63 -21.38
C VAL A 22 -10.86 12.66 -22.33
N ASP A 23 -10.00 11.78 -21.80
CA ASP A 23 -9.28 10.78 -22.59
C ASP A 23 -10.07 9.46 -22.57
N GLU A 24 -10.78 9.22 -23.67
CA GLU A 24 -11.64 8.04 -23.85
C GLU A 24 -10.85 6.75 -24.09
N ARG A 25 -9.52 6.82 -24.26
CA ARG A 25 -8.69 5.64 -24.49
C ARG A 25 -8.74 4.70 -23.28
N THR A 26 -8.76 3.40 -23.59
CA THR A 26 -8.79 2.34 -22.59
C THR A 26 -7.63 1.38 -22.79
N LEU A 27 -7.20 0.74 -21.71
CA LEU A 27 -6.31 -0.41 -21.73
C LEU A 27 -7.00 -1.55 -20.99
N ARG A 28 -7.26 -2.65 -21.71
CA ARG A 28 -8.03 -3.79 -21.21
C ARG A 28 -9.43 -3.37 -20.72
N GLU A 29 -10.10 -2.52 -21.52
CA GLU A 29 -11.46 -2.00 -21.29
C GLU A 29 -11.63 -1.09 -20.06
N VAL A 30 -10.53 -0.60 -19.50
CA VAL A 30 -10.53 0.35 -18.38
C VAL A 30 -9.79 1.62 -18.80
N SER A 31 -10.27 2.79 -18.35
CA SER A 31 -9.59 4.08 -18.59
C SER A 31 -8.10 4.00 -18.24
N LEU A 32 -7.25 4.54 -19.12
CA LEU A 32 -5.80 4.62 -18.93
C LEU A 32 -5.42 5.30 -17.60
N TRP A 33 -6.23 6.28 -17.19
CA TRP A 33 -5.97 7.13 -16.02
C TRP A 33 -6.48 6.54 -14.70
N ALA A 34 -7.25 5.45 -14.74
CA ALA A 34 -7.76 4.79 -13.53
C ALA A 34 -6.63 4.27 -12.63
N LYS A 35 -5.54 3.74 -13.21
CA LYS A 35 -4.39 3.22 -12.45
C LYS A 35 -3.54 4.35 -11.85
N PRO A 36 -3.13 5.39 -12.59
CA PRO A 36 -2.53 6.60 -12.02
C PRO A 36 -3.29 7.15 -10.81
N LEU A 37 -4.61 7.33 -10.91
CA LEU A 37 -5.44 7.85 -9.82
C LEU A 37 -5.36 6.99 -8.56
N LYS A 38 -5.46 5.67 -8.69
CA LYS A 38 -5.37 4.74 -7.55
C LYS A 38 -4.01 4.79 -6.89
N PHE A 39 -2.93 4.85 -7.68
CA PHE A 39 -1.58 4.93 -7.14
C PHE A 39 -1.33 6.26 -6.44
N MET A 40 -1.73 7.40 -7.03
CA MET A 40 -1.64 8.72 -6.37
C MET A 40 -2.42 8.77 -5.05
N ALA A 41 -3.67 8.27 -5.04
CA ALA A 41 -4.49 8.23 -3.82
C ALA A 41 -3.87 7.33 -2.75
N SER A 42 -3.43 6.13 -3.13
CA SER A 42 -2.82 5.17 -2.21
C SER A 42 -1.52 5.69 -1.62
N THR A 43 -0.64 6.25 -2.44
CA THR A 43 0.66 6.76 -1.98
C THR A 43 0.53 8.04 -1.16
N ALA A 44 -0.46 8.88 -1.44
CA ALA A 44 -0.83 10.00 -0.57
C ALA A 44 -1.25 9.51 0.82
N LEU A 45 -2.15 8.53 0.88
CA LEU A 45 -2.61 7.96 2.14
C LEU A 45 -1.47 7.26 2.90
N PHE A 46 -0.66 6.46 2.20
CA PHE A 46 0.49 5.73 2.74
C PHE A 46 1.51 6.70 3.35
N SER A 47 1.92 7.73 2.61
CA SER A 47 2.89 8.72 3.07
C SER A 47 2.37 9.56 4.23
N MET A 48 1.09 9.96 4.22
CA MET A 48 0.46 10.68 5.33
C MET A 48 0.39 9.82 6.60
N THR A 49 0.05 8.53 6.44
CA THR A 49 0.00 7.57 7.55
C THR A 49 1.39 7.35 8.16
N THR A 50 2.40 7.16 7.31
CA THR A 50 3.80 7.05 7.76
C THR A 50 4.23 8.34 8.50
N ALA A 51 3.90 9.52 7.98
CA ALA A 51 4.21 10.80 8.62
C ALA A 51 3.59 10.92 10.02
N TRP A 52 2.35 10.45 10.19
CA TRP A 52 1.71 10.40 11.50
C TRP A 52 2.47 9.48 12.46
N PHE A 53 2.79 8.25 12.04
CA PHE A 53 3.47 7.28 12.91
C PHE A 53 4.92 7.63 13.23
N MET A 54 5.61 8.38 12.37
CA MET A 54 6.90 8.97 12.73
C MET A 54 6.81 9.91 13.95
N GLY A 55 5.61 10.43 14.27
CA GLY A 55 5.34 11.18 15.50
C GLY A 55 5.55 10.37 16.79
N LEU A 56 5.54 9.03 16.73
CA LEU A 56 5.83 8.16 17.86
C LEU A 56 7.33 8.04 18.17
N LEU A 57 8.20 8.52 17.27
CA LEU A 57 9.63 8.60 17.52
C LEU A 57 9.96 9.84 18.37
N PRO A 58 11.02 9.78 19.21
CA PRO A 58 11.49 10.93 19.96
C PRO A 58 12.04 11.98 18.99
N GLN A 59 12.09 13.26 19.40
CA GLN A 59 12.51 14.36 18.52
C GLN A 59 13.88 14.10 17.85
N ASP A 60 14.87 13.64 18.62
CA ASP A 60 16.20 13.31 18.09
C ASP A 60 16.17 12.10 17.13
N GLY A 61 15.29 11.14 17.38
CA GLY A 61 15.10 9.95 16.55
C GLY A 61 14.43 10.24 15.21
N ARG A 62 13.58 11.28 15.13
CA ARG A 62 12.87 11.67 13.89
C ARG A 62 13.82 12.15 12.81
N HIS A 63 14.96 12.72 13.18
CA HIS A 63 15.98 13.22 12.25
C HIS A 63 17.17 12.27 12.08
N SER A 64 17.13 11.10 12.70
CA SER A 64 18.18 10.09 12.55
C SER A 64 18.38 9.65 11.08
N PRO A 65 19.59 9.17 10.71
CA PRO A 65 19.85 8.66 9.37
C PRO A 65 18.85 7.58 8.92
N ALA A 66 18.42 6.70 9.83
CA ALA A 66 17.44 5.66 9.55
C ALA A 66 16.05 6.23 9.24
N SER A 67 15.57 7.20 10.03
CA SER A 67 14.30 7.89 9.76
C SER A 67 14.35 8.64 8.43
N ARG A 68 15.48 9.29 8.11
CA ARG A 68 15.68 9.94 6.81
C ARG A 68 15.66 8.93 5.65
N ALA A 69 16.28 7.76 5.82
CA ALA A 69 16.24 6.69 4.84
C ALA A 69 14.80 6.20 4.60
N VAL A 70 14.01 5.98 5.65
CA VAL A 70 12.57 5.66 5.54
C VAL A 70 11.83 6.70 4.70
N VAL A 71 12.00 7.99 5.01
CA VAL A 71 11.33 9.08 4.28
C VAL A 71 11.73 9.11 2.81
N TRP A 72 13.03 9.10 2.52
CA TRP A 72 13.52 9.25 1.14
C TRP A 72 13.26 8.01 0.30
N THR A 73 13.42 6.81 0.84
CA THR A 73 13.06 5.57 0.14
C THR A 73 11.59 5.60 -0.25
N LEU A 74 10.70 5.91 0.71
CA LEU A 74 9.25 6.00 0.46
C LEU A 74 8.95 7.01 -0.66
N VAL A 75 9.49 8.23 -0.57
CA VAL A 75 9.24 9.29 -1.56
C VAL A 75 9.75 8.88 -2.94
N TRP A 76 10.97 8.36 -3.06
CA TRP A 76 11.56 8.04 -4.36
C TRP A 76 10.92 6.83 -5.03
N THR A 77 10.67 5.74 -4.30
CA THR A 77 10.05 4.54 -4.88
C THR A 77 8.61 4.83 -5.31
N SER A 78 7.85 5.51 -4.44
CA SER A 78 6.49 5.92 -4.73
C SER A 78 6.39 6.91 -5.90
N LEU A 79 7.29 7.91 -5.96
CA LEU A 79 7.33 8.86 -7.06
C LEU A 79 7.69 8.17 -8.38
N PHE A 80 8.67 7.27 -8.36
CA PHE A 80 9.05 6.46 -9.52
C PHE A 80 7.85 5.66 -10.04
N GLU A 81 7.14 4.94 -9.17
CA GLU A 81 5.97 4.16 -9.58
C GLU A 81 4.87 5.04 -10.18
N VAL A 82 4.47 6.11 -9.49
CA VAL A 82 3.42 7.02 -9.98
C VAL A 82 3.82 7.66 -11.31
N ALA A 83 5.05 8.14 -11.44
CA ALA A 83 5.54 8.79 -12.66
C ALA A 83 5.57 7.81 -13.83
N TYR A 84 6.14 6.61 -13.63
CA TYR A 84 6.23 5.61 -14.68
C TYR A 84 4.85 5.07 -15.08
N ILE A 85 3.95 4.81 -14.12
CA ILE A 85 2.57 4.41 -14.41
C ILE A 85 1.84 5.48 -15.21
N SER A 86 2.02 6.75 -14.86
CA SER A 86 1.37 7.88 -15.56
C SER A 86 1.95 8.07 -16.97
N LEU A 87 3.26 7.90 -17.15
CA LEU A 87 3.91 7.92 -18.47
C LEU A 87 3.37 6.80 -19.37
N GLN A 88 3.33 5.57 -18.86
CA GLN A 88 2.82 4.41 -19.61
C GLN A 88 1.33 4.60 -19.94
N ALA A 89 0.54 5.15 -19.02
CA ALA A 89 -0.85 5.54 -19.30
C ALA A 89 -0.92 6.57 -20.45
N ALA A 90 -0.11 7.63 -20.43
CA ALA A 90 -0.09 8.63 -21.52
C ALA A 90 0.23 8.00 -22.89
N LEU A 91 1.17 7.05 -22.90
CA LEU A 91 1.58 6.28 -24.08
C LEU A 91 0.58 5.19 -24.49
N GLY A 92 -0.48 4.94 -23.72
CA GLY A 92 -1.44 3.87 -23.99
C GLY A 92 -0.88 2.45 -23.77
N ALA A 93 0.16 2.32 -22.94
CA ALA A 93 0.93 1.10 -22.75
C ALA A 93 0.80 0.55 -21.32
N PRO A 94 0.97 -0.77 -21.12
CA PRO A 94 0.97 -1.37 -19.79
C PRO A 94 2.24 -1.00 -19.02
N SER A 95 2.08 -0.59 -17.75
CA SER A 95 3.22 -0.41 -16.83
C SER A 95 3.67 -1.70 -16.16
N HIS A 96 2.74 -2.63 -15.92
CA HIS A 96 3.00 -3.94 -15.32
C HIS A 96 2.72 -5.03 -16.34
N TYR A 97 3.42 -6.16 -16.25
CA TYR A 97 3.33 -7.27 -17.22
C TYR A 97 3.72 -6.86 -18.65
N ASN A 98 4.50 -5.79 -18.79
CA ASN A 98 4.97 -5.32 -20.08
C ASN A 98 6.32 -5.96 -20.39
N PHE A 99 6.30 -6.93 -21.29
CA PHE A 99 7.48 -7.67 -21.77
C PHE A 99 7.73 -7.43 -23.25
N ALA A 100 7.27 -6.29 -23.80
CA ALA A 100 7.39 -5.98 -25.21
C ALA A 100 8.86 -5.89 -25.67
N ASP A 101 9.75 -5.40 -24.80
CA ASP A 101 11.19 -5.30 -25.05
C ASP A 101 11.99 -5.33 -23.72
N PRO A 102 13.34 -5.43 -23.78
CA PRO A 102 14.17 -5.50 -22.57
C PRO A 102 14.04 -4.31 -21.61
N PHE A 103 13.75 -3.11 -22.13
CA PHE A 103 13.58 -1.93 -21.30
C PHE A 103 12.30 -2.03 -20.47
N HIS A 104 11.16 -2.37 -21.09
CA HIS A 104 9.88 -2.50 -20.37
C HIS A 104 9.90 -3.66 -19.37
N ALA A 105 10.56 -4.78 -19.71
CA ALA A 105 10.77 -5.89 -18.80
C ALA A 105 11.61 -5.48 -17.57
N ALA A 106 12.71 -4.73 -17.80
CA ALA A 106 13.53 -4.19 -16.72
C ALA A 106 12.75 -3.19 -15.86
N MET A 107 11.90 -2.35 -16.47
CA MET A 107 11.06 -1.43 -15.73
C MET A 107 10.02 -2.12 -14.87
N PHE A 108 9.38 -3.18 -15.38
CA PHE A 108 8.46 -3.97 -14.57
C PHE A 108 9.16 -4.61 -13.37
N ALA A 109 10.38 -5.15 -13.56
CA ALA A 109 11.19 -5.67 -12.46
C ALA A 109 11.56 -4.57 -11.45
N LEU A 110 11.94 -3.37 -11.91
CA LEU A 110 12.27 -2.25 -11.04
C LEU A 110 11.06 -1.76 -10.24
N MET A 111 9.86 -1.77 -10.81
CA MET A 111 8.62 -1.49 -10.06
C MET A 111 8.42 -2.50 -8.93
N GLY A 112 8.63 -3.79 -9.20
CA GLY A 112 8.59 -4.82 -8.15
C GLY A 112 9.58 -4.55 -7.02
N LEU A 113 10.82 -4.20 -7.35
CA LEU A 113 11.83 -3.81 -6.36
C LEU A 113 11.41 -2.54 -5.59
N ALA A 114 10.92 -1.52 -6.29
CA ALA A 114 10.45 -0.27 -5.69
C ALA A 114 9.30 -0.51 -4.71
N ALA A 115 8.35 -1.39 -5.06
CA ALA A 115 7.24 -1.78 -4.19
C ALA A 115 7.72 -2.49 -2.91
N VAL A 116 8.68 -3.41 -3.01
CA VAL A 116 9.28 -4.10 -1.84
C VAL A 116 10.04 -3.12 -0.96
N LEU A 117 10.81 -2.21 -1.54
CA LEU A 117 11.52 -1.17 -0.80
C LEU A 117 10.54 -0.23 -0.10
N LEU A 118 9.46 0.18 -0.79
CA LEU A 118 8.39 1.02 -0.26
C LEU A 118 7.72 0.36 0.96
N THR A 119 7.26 -0.89 0.84
CA THR A 119 6.62 -1.60 1.96
C THR A 119 7.62 -1.92 3.07
N GLY A 120 8.89 -2.19 2.72
CA GLY A 120 9.99 -2.40 3.65
C GLY A 120 10.25 -1.22 4.59
N THR A 121 9.98 0.01 4.14
CA THR A 121 10.05 1.20 5.02
C THR A 121 9.15 1.07 6.25
N GLN A 122 8.01 0.37 6.15
CA GLN A 122 7.07 0.19 7.25
C GLN A 122 7.62 -0.79 8.29
N GLY A 123 8.30 -1.85 7.84
CA GLY A 123 9.02 -2.77 8.73
C GLY A 123 10.15 -2.07 9.49
N VAL A 124 10.92 -1.23 8.81
CA VAL A 124 11.98 -0.42 9.44
C VAL A 124 11.39 0.58 10.44
N LEU A 125 10.31 1.29 10.07
CA LEU A 125 9.64 2.22 10.98
C LEU A 125 9.08 1.51 12.22
N ALA A 126 8.47 0.34 12.06
CA ALA A 126 7.99 -0.48 13.18
C ALA A 126 9.15 -0.83 14.13
N TRP A 127 10.30 -1.25 13.59
CA TRP A 127 11.47 -1.56 14.40
C TRP A 127 12.02 -0.33 15.14
N LEU A 128 12.08 0.84 14.49
CA LEU A 128 12.51 2.09 15.13
C LEU A 128 11.59 2.47 16.30
N ILE A 129 10.26 2.39 16.10
CA ILE A 129 9.27 2.67 17.14
C ILE A 129 9.40 1.64 18.28
N TYR A 130 9.49 0.35 17.95
CA TYR A 130 9.62 -0.71 18.95
C TYR A 130 10.86 -0.52 19.82
N ARG A 131 12.04 -0.28 19.23
CA ARG A 131 13.29 -0.05 19.98
C ARG A 131 13.18 1.12 20.94
N HIS A 132 12.43 2.16 20.58
CA HIS A 132 12.22 3.30 21.46
C HIS A 132 11.23 3.00 22.59
N CYS A 133 10.14 2.31 22.29
CA CYS A 133 9.03 2.17 23.24
C CYS A 133 9.14 0.91 24.13
N VAL A 134 10.00 -0.06 23.82
CA VAL A 134 10.10 -1.35 24.55
C VAL A 134 10.40 -1.21 26.04
N GLN A 135 11.02 -0.12 26.46
CA GLN A 135 11.35 0.14 27.87
C GLN A 135 10.13 0.56 28.71
N ARG A 136 8.94 0.68 28.11
CA ARG A 136 7.70 1.10 28.77
C ARG A 136 6.55 0.16 28.41
N PRO A 137 5.55 -0.02 29.29
CA PRO A 137 4.30 -0.66 28.90
C PRO A 137 3.68 0.04 27.69
N LEU A 138 3.54 -0.68 26.58
CA LEU A 138 3.00 -0.12 25.35
C LEU A 138 1.47 0.03 25.43
N PRO A 139 0.91 1.23 25.15
CA PRO A 139 -0.52 1.38 24.92
C PRO A 139 -1.00 0.48 23.79
N VAL A 140 -2.28 0.08 23.83
CA VAL A 140 -2.89 -0.78 22.80
C VAL A 140 -2.79 -0.12 21.41
N ALA A 141 -2.99 1.19 21.32
CA ALA A 141 -2.83 1.95 20.08
C ALA A 141 -1.42 1.81 19.50
N THR A 142 -0.37 1.87 20.32
CA THR A 142 1.01 1.69 19.85
C THR A 142 1.26 0.25 19.38
N LYS A 143 0.73 -0.75 20.09
CA LYS A 143 0.78 -2.15 19.64
C LYS A 143 0.09 -2.34 18.30
N ALA A 144 -1.04 -1.67 18.09
CA ALA A 144 -1.78 -1.69 16.84
C ALA A 144 -0.98 -1.05 15.69
N VAL A 145 -0.30 0.07 15.93
CA VAL A 145 0.64 0.69 14.97
C VAL A 145 1.75 -0.28 14.59
N LEU A 146 2.42 -0.90 15.56
CA LEU A 146 3.48 -1.88 15.30
C LEU A 146 2.96 -3.06 14.47
N ALA A 147 1.82 -3.64 14.84
CA ALA A 147 1.20 -4.74 14.11
C ALA A 147 0.81 -4.33 12.68
N GLY A 148 0.17 -3.18 12.50
CA GLY A 148 -0.24 -2.66 11.19
C GLY A 148 0.93 -2.40 10.27
N LEU A 149 2.02 -1.81 10.77
CA LEU A 149 3.25 -1.56 10.00
C LEU A 149 3.93 -2.87 9.57
N VAL A 150 4.11 -3.82 10.50
CA VAL A 150 4.71 -5.13 10.21
C VAL A 150 3.87 -5.91 9.21
N LEU A 151 2.55 -5.96 9.42
CA LEU A 151 1.64 -6.67 8.51
C LEU A 151 1.54 -5.98 7.15
N THR A 152 1.66 -4.66 7.08
CA THR A 152 1.76 -3.97 5.78
C THR A 152 2.99 -4.44 5.03
N PHE A 153 4.15 -4.52 5.69
CA PHE A 153 5.35 -5.02 5.03
C PHE A 153 5.16 -6.47 4.57
N VAL A 154 4.75 -7.37 5.46
CA VAL A 154 4.66 -8.81 5.18
C VAL A 154 3.57 -9.12 4.15
N LEU A 155 2.32 -8.74 4.42
CA LEU A 155 1.17 -9.12 3.61
C LEU A 155 1.23 -8.49 2.21
N SER A 156 1.66 -7.24 2.10
CA SER A 156 1.81 -6.57 0.79
C SER A 156 2.92 -7.17 -0.04
N THR A 157 4.04 -7.53 0.59
CA THR A 157 5.17 -8.15 -0.12
C THR A 157 4.77 -9.52 -0.66
N VAL A 158 4.16 -10.36 0.18
CA VAL A 158 3.70 -11.69 -0.25
C VAL A 158 2.67 -11.59 -1.36
N SER A 159 1.59 -10.83 -1.16
CA SER A 159 0.56 -10.65 -2.20
C SER A 159 1.07 -9.94 -3.45
N GLY A 160 2.05 -9.05 -3.32
CA GLY A 160 2.71 -8.37 -4.44
C GLY A 160 3.50 -9.33 -5.31
N PHE A 161 4.24 -10.27 -4.72
CA PHE A 161 4.89 -11.35 -5.48
C PHE A 161 3.88 -12.26 -6.18
N MET A 162 2.79 -12.62 -5.50
CA MET A 162 1.71 -13.42 -6.11
C MET A 162 1.10 -12.68 -7.32
N LEU A 163 0.82 -11.39 -7.18
CA LEU A 163 0.34 -10.54 -8.28
C LEU A 163 1.37 -10.43 -9.42
N GLY A 164 2.66 -10.33 -9.11
CA GLY A 164 3.72 -10.20 -10.12
C GLY A 164 3.73 -11.35 -11.14
N GLY A 165 3.34 -12.55 -10.72
CA GLY A 165 3.20 -13.72 -11.59
C GLY A 165 1.81 -13.91 -12.22
N GLN A 166 0.81 -13.13 -11.82
CA GLN A 166 -0.58 -13.34 -12.22
C GLN A 166 -1.27 -12.03 -12.59
N GLN A 167 -1.42 -11.81 -13.89
CA GLN A 167 -2.14 -10.65 -14.39
C GLN A 167 -3.65 -10.76 -14.07
N PRO A 168 -4.26 -9.74 -13.43
CA PRO A 168 -5.68 -9.79 -13.07
C PRO A 168 -6.60 -9.88 -14.30
N PRO A 169 -7.86 -10.33 -14.15
CA PRO A 169 -8.83 -10.36 -15.24
C PRO A 169 -9.04 -8.98 -15.87
N ALA A 170 -9.28 -8.95 -17.18
CA ALA A 170 -9.62 -7.74 -17.94
C ALA A 170 -11.10 -7.38 -17.76
N GLY A 171 -11.51 -6.19 -18.21
CA GLY A 171 -12.90 -5.77 -18.19
C GLY A 171 -13.30 -5.00 -16.94
N SER A 172 -14.58 -4.60 -16.92
CA SER A 172 -15.19 -3.87 -15.81
C SER A 172 -15.45 -4.79 -14.61
N GLY A 173 -14.62 -4.68 -13.58
CA GLY A 173 -14.92 -5.24 -12.26
C GLY A 173 -15.82 -4.31 -11.43
N LEU A 174 -15.79 -4.48 -10.10
CA LEU A 174 -16.53 -3.64 -9.16
C LEU A 174 -16.29 -2.13 -9.42
N PRO A 175 -17.30 -1.26 -9.23
CA PRO A 175 -17.12 0.17 -9.32
C PRO A 175 -15.96 0.66 -8.46
N ILE A 176 -15.19 1.63 -8.98
CA ILE A 176 -14.01 2.22 -8.35
C ILE A 176 -12.82 1.25 -8.24
N ALA A 177 -12.98 0.12 -7.54
CA ALA A 177 -11.91 -0.83 -7.26
C ALA A 177 -11.47 -1.63 -8.51
N GLY A 178 -12.41 -1.96 -9.39
CA GLY A 178 -12.21 -2.75 -10.59
C GLY A 178 -11.95 -4.24 -10.33
N TRP A 179 -12.25 -4.73 -9.12
CA TRP A 179 -11.99 -6.12 -8.73
C TRP A 179 -13.01 -7.10 -9.29
N HIS A 180 -12.58 -8.32 -9.57
CA HIS A 180 -13.42 -9.43 -9.97
C HIS A 180 -13.58 -10.41 -8.80
N LEU A 181 -14.79 -10.52 -8.26
CA LEU A 181 -15.09 -11.40 -7.12
C LEU A 181 -15.50 -12.83 -7.54
N GLY A 182 -15.33 -13.19 -8.81
CA GLY A 182 -15.57 -14.54 -9.33
C GLY A 182 -14.37 -15.49 -9.18
N GLY A 183 -13.23 -14.99 -8.70
CA GLY A 183 -11.98 -15.74 -8.56
C GLY A 183 -10.90 -15.22 -9.51
N GLY A 184 -9.64 -15.63 -9.29
CA GLY A 184 -8.52 -15.28 -10.17
C GLY A 184 -8.01 -13.82 -10.07
N ASP A 185 -8.50 -13.05 -9.08
CA ASP A 185 -8.09 -11.67 -8.85
C ASP A 185 -7.49 -11.48 -7.45
N LEU A 186 -6.17 -11.25 -7.39
CA LEU A 186 -5.42 -11.05 -6.15
C LEU A 186 -5.43 -9.59 -5.65
N ARG A 187 -5.99 -8.64 -6.42
CA ARG A 187 -6.01 -7.23 -6.04
C ARG A 187 -6.73 -6.95 -4.71
N PRO A 188 -7.86 -7.60 -4.36
CA PRO A 188 -8.47 -7.45 -3.04
C PRO A 188 -7.53 -7.84 -1.90
N ALA A 189 -6.86 -8.99 -2.01
CA ALA A 189 -5.90 -9.45 -1.01
C ALA A 189 -4.73 -8.47 -0.88
N HIS A 190 -4.19 -8.01 -2.00
CA HIS A 190 -3.09 -7.04 -2.00
C HIS A 190 -3.50 -5.69 -1.39
N PHE A 191 -4.69 -5.19 -1.71
CA PHE A 191 -5.26 -3.99 -1.09
C PHE A 191 -5.33 -4.12 0.43
N VAL A 192 -5.88 -5.24 0.94
CA VAL A 192 -5.90 -5.52 2.37
C VAL A 192 -4.48 -5.63 2.94
N GLY A 193 -3.52 -6.19 2.20
CA GLY A 193 -2.12 -6.21 2.62
C GLY A 193 -1.56 -4.80 2.83
N VAL A 194 -1.69 -3.93 1.83
CA VAL A 194 -1.14 -2.56 1.83
C VAL A 194 -1.78 -1.68 2.88
N HIS A 195 -3.06 -1.90 3.17
CA HIS A 195 -3.83 -1.04 4.08
C HIS A 195 -3.83 -1.48 5.55
N ALA A 196 -3.02 -2.48 5.91
CA ALA A 196 -2.93 -2.95 7.31
C ALA A 196 -2.46 -1.83 8.26
N GLN A 197 -1.56 -0.95 7.81
CA GLN A 197 -1.06 0.19 8.59
C GLN A 197 -2.13 1.27 8.84
N GLN A 198 -3.21 1.32 8.06
CA GLN A 198 -4.32 2.24 8.34
C GLN A 198 -5.38 1.55 9.21
N LEU A 199 -5.82 0.36 8.79
CA LEU A 199 -7.00 -0.29 9.33
C LEU A 199 -6.77 -0.86 10.74
N ILE A 200 -5.61 -1.51 10.99
CA ILE A 200 -5.31 -2.10 12.29
C ILE A 200 -5.08 -1.02 13.36
N PRO A 201 -4.30 0.05 13.11
CA PRO A 201 -4.14 1.13 14.08
C PRO A 201 -5.43 1.88 14.38
N LEU A 202 -6.28 2.09 13.37
CA LEU A 202 -7.59 2.70 13.57
C LEU A 202 -8.46 1.85 14.51
N ALA A 203 -8.51 0.53 14.29
CA ALA A 203 -9.21 -0.38 15.20
C ALA A 203 -8.62 -0.33 16.61
N GLY A 204 -7.29 -0.36 16.76
CA GLY A 204 -6.62 -0.25 18.05
C GLY A 204 -6.92 1.04 18.81
N LEU A 205 -6.98 2.17 18.10
CA LEU A 205 -7.36 3.47 18.67
C LEU A 205 -8.81 3.47 19.16
N LEU A 206 -9.74 2.94 18.37
CA LEU A 206 -11.16 2.84 18.73
C LEU A 206 -11.36 1.90 19.93
N LEU A 207 -10.70 0.75 19.93
CA LEU A 207 -10.73 -0.21 21.03
C LEU A 207 -10.19 0.41 22.32
N GLN A 208 -9.04 1.10 22.26
CA GLN A 208 -8.47 1.76 23.43
C GLN A 208 -9.39 2.87 23.97
N ARG A 209 -10.06 3.62 23.07
CA ARG A 209 -10.94 4.74 23.44
C ARG A 209 -12.27 4.27 24.03
N HIS A 210 -12.86 3.20 23.50
CA HIS A 210 -14.24 2.82 23.81
C HIS A 210 -14.39 1.52 24.60
N LEU A 211 -13.38 0.63 24.57
CA LEU A 211 -13.43 -0.69 25.18
C LEU A 211 -12.14 -0.98 25.97
N SER A 212 -11.68 -0.01 26.78
CA SER A 212 -10.35 -0.01 27.42
C SER A 212 -9.96 -1.34 28.11
N VAL A 213 -10.89 -1.97 28.84
CA VAL A 213 -10.67 -3.27 29.50
C VAL A 213 -10.47 -4.41 28.50
N PHE A 214 -11.16 -4.37 27.36
CA PHE A 214 -11.09 -5.38 26.30
C PHE A 214 -10.17 -4.98 25.15
N ALA A 215 -9.47 -3.85 25.24
CA ALA A 215 -8.78 -3.25 24.12
C ALA A 215 -7.63 -4.16 23.61
N ALA A 216 -6.86 -4.75 24.52
CA ALA A 216 -5.78 -5.66 24.17
C ALA A 216 -6.26 -6.98 23.54
N PRO A 217 -7.17 -7.76 24.15
CA PRO A 217 -7.68 -8.97 23.50
C PRO A 217 -8.45 -8.64 22.21
N GLY A 218 -9.22 -7.55 22.19
CA GLY A 218 -9.93 -7.09 21.00
C GLY A 218 -8.99 -6.76 19.83
N LEU A 219 -7.84 -6.13 20.10
CA LEU A 219 -6.84 -5.83 19.06
C LEU A 219 -6.34 -7.11 18.39
N TRP A 220 -6.00 -8.13 19.18
CA TRP A 220 -5.48 -9.38 18.64
C TRP A 220 -6.55 -10.19 17.92
N LEU A 221 -7.80 -10.16 18.38
CA LEU A 221 -8.93 -10.75 17.66
C LEU A 221 -9.12 -10.07 16.30
N VAL A 222 -9.16 -8.74 16.25
CA VAL A 222 -9.29 -7.97 15.00
C VAL A 222 -8.11 -8.24 14.08
N THR A 223 -6.89 -8.25 14.60
CA THR A 223 -5.68 -8.53 13.82
C THR A 223 -5.70 -9.94 13.24
N GLY A 224 -6.10 -10.94 14.04
CA GLY A 224 -6.26 -12.32 13.58
C GLY A 224 -7.32 -12.46 12.50
N ALA A 225 -8.48 -11.82 12.68
CA ALA A 225 -9.54 -11.77 11.67
C ALA A 225 -9.08 -11.07 10.38
N TYR A 226 -8.29 -10.01 10.50
CA TYR A 226 -7.71 -9.29 9.37
C TYR A 226 -6.80 -10.17 8.53
N VAL A 227 -5.87 -10.88 9.18
CA VAL A 227 -4.96 -11.82 8.51
C VAL A 227 -5.74 -12.99 7.91
N ALA A 228 -6.73 -13.55 8.62
CA ALA A 228 -7.59 -14.60 8.08
C ALA A 228 -8.36 -14.14 6.83
N GLY A 229 -8.94 -12.94 6.86
CA GLY A 229 -9.59 -12.34 5.71
C GLY A 229 -8.63 -12.15 4.52
N TRP A 230 -7.41 -11.69 4.78
CA TRP A 230 -6.37 -11.59 3.76
C TRP A 230 -6.03 -12.97 3.16
N VAL A 231 -5.87 -14.02 3.97
CA VAL A 231 -5.60 -15.39 3.50
C VAL A 231 -6.75 -15.91 2.63
N LEU A 232 -8.01 -15.69 3.04
CA LEU A 232 -9.18 -16.10 2.27
C LEU A 232 -9.24 -15.39 0.91
N LEU A 233 -9.01 -14.07 0.88
CA LEU A 233 -8.95 -13.29 -0.35
C LEU A 233 -7.79 -13.75 -1.25
N ALA A 234 -6.63 -14.04 -0.67
CA ALA A 234 -5.47 -14.53 -1.42
C ALA A 234 -5.77 -15.90 -2.03
N ARG A 235 -6.34 -16.82 -1.25
CA ARG A 235 -6.74 -18.16 -1.73
C ARG A 235 -7.76 -18.09 -2.86
N PHE A 236 -8.77 -17.24 -2.72
CA PHE A 236 -9.82 -17.08 -3.73
C PHE A 236 -9.31 -16.35 -4.99
N GLY A 237 -8.32 -15.47 -4.83
CA GLY A 237 -7.68 -14.77 -5.93
C GLY A 237 -6.70 -15.63 -6.74
N MET A 238 -6.22 -16.76 -6.20
CA MET A 238 -5.40 -17.70 -6.96
C MET A 238 -6.24 -18.43 -8.02
N PRO A 239 -5.65 -18.82 -9.17
CA PRO A 239 -6.34 -19.64 -10.15
C PRO A 239 -6.64 -21.01 -9.52
N VAL A 240 -7.82 -21.54 -9.76
CA VAL A 240 -8.08 -22.95 -9.43
C VAL A 240 -7.24 -23.78 -10.40
N ALA A 241 -6.30 -24.58 -9.89
CA ALA A 241 -5.63 -25.57 -10.70
C ALA A 241 -6.71 -26.54 -11.23
N LEU A 242 -6.94 -26.52 -12.54
CA LEU A 242 -7.74 -27.54 -13.24
C LEU A 242 -6.89 -28.79 -13.44
#